data_AF-A0A3D2PT42-F1
#
_entry.id   AF-A0A3D2PT42-F1
#
_cell.length_a   1.000
_cell.length_b   1.000
_cell.length_c   1.000
_cell.angle_alpha   90.00
_cell.angle_beta   90.00
_cell.angle_gamma   90.00
#
_symmetry.space_group_name_H-M   'P 1'
#
loop_
_entity.id
_entity.type
_entity.pdbx_description
1 polymer ?
#
loop_
_entity_poly.entity_id
_entity_poly.type
_entity_poly.pdbx_seq_one_letter_code
_entity_poly.pdbx_strand_id
1 'polypeptide(L)'
;MQRIKRIFVAAVILLVVFATGRTSLVQGFLNHWNVKSEATLTAEGYPDSLIQLYEKNEEARQFVLDYKKNGNNEQPIDISSDVVDGKIPLFLQWDERWGYRTYGDNFLAITGCGPTALSMVYVGLTGDTSMNPYAVAQMAQEEGFYVNGSGSAWSMMTELATKLGLSAQEMSLNEDIIIQELSQGHPIICIMGPGDFTTSGHFIVLTGVDSDGKIIVNDSNSKKNSNKTWKIEDLMSQIRDLWVYQ
;
A
#
# COMPACT_ATOMS: atom_id res chain seq x y z
N MET A 1 30.28 4.12 14.74
CA MET A 1 30.57 5.49 15.24
C MET A 1 30.37 6.61 14.21
N GLN A 2 30.79 6.47 12.95
CA GLN A 2 30.62 7.53 11.92
C GLN A 2 29.17 7.77 11.47
N ARG A 3 28.33 6.73 11.39
CA ARG A 3 26.90 6.85 11.02
C ARG A 3 26.08 7.68 12.02
N ILE A 4 26.34 7.50 13.31
CA ILE A 4 25.65 8.22 14.40
C ILE A 4 26.06 9.71 14.41
N LYS A 5 27.34 10.02 14.16
CA LYS A 5 27.80 11.41 14.00
C LYS A 5 27.15 12.12 12.80
N ARG A 6 26.87 11.41 11.70
CA ARG A 6 26.22 11.97 10.50
C ARG A 6 24.74 12.29 10.72
N ILE A 7 24.01 11.44 11.44
CA ILE A 7 22.60 11.68 11.80
C ILE A 7 22.48 12.88 12.74
N PHE A 8 23.39 12.98 13.71
CA PHE A 8 23.39 14.09 14.68
C PHE A 8 23.66 15.45 14.02
N VAL A 9 24.59 15.49 13.04
CA VAL A 9 24.87 16.72 12.28
C VAL A 9 23.68 17.11 11.40
N ALA A 10 23.01 16.14 10.75
CA ALA A 10 21.83 16.42 9.92
C ALA A 10 20.65 16.97 10.74
N ALA A 11 20.39 16.42 11.92
CA ALA A 11 19.33 16.89 12.81
C ALA A 11 19.59 18.31 13.35
N VAL A 12 20.85 18.63 13.67
CA VAL A 12 21.24 19.97 14.14
C VAL A 12 21.12 21.00 13.02
N ILE A 13 21.47 20.66 11.78
CA ILE A 13 21.31 21.56 10.63
C ILE A 13 19.83 21.84 10.35
N LEU A 14 18.97 20.82 10.38
CA LEU A 14 17.53 20.98 10.20
C LEU A 14 16.90 21.87 11.29
N LEU A 15 17.26 21.67 12.55
CA LEU A 15 16.81 22.50 13.68
C LEU A 15 17.26 23.97 13.56
N VAL A 16 18.49 24.22 13.12
CA VAL A 16 19.02 25.58 12.93
C VAL A 16 18.38 26.28 11.74
N VAL A 17 18.02 25.55 10.68
CA VAL A 17 17.36 26.12 9.50
C VAL A 17 15.90 26.48 9.79
N PHE A 18 15.18 25.67 10.57
CA PHE A 18 13.84 26.01 11.07
C PHE A 18 13.86 27.25 11.98
N ALA A 19 14.90 27.42 12.81
CA ALA A 19 15.03 28.57 13.69
C ALA A 19 15.44 29.88 12.96
N THR A 20 15.99 29.81 11.75
CA THR A 20 16.57 30.98 11.06
C THR A 20 15.85 31.41 9.78
N GLY A 21 14.77 30.72 9.39
CA GLY A 21 13.92 31.11 8.24
C GLY A 21 14.65 31.10 6.89
N ARG A 22 15.82 30.45 6.79
CA ARG A 22 16.62 30.41 5.57
C ARG A 22 16.15 29.30 4.62
N THR A 23 15.13 29.63 3.82
CA THR A 23 14.55 28.75 2.78
C THR A 23 15.56 28.25 1.74
N SER A 24 16.62 29.02 1.46
CA SER A 24 17.66 28.65 0.49
C SER A 24 18.52 27.45 0.89
N LEU A 25 18.70 27.20 2.19
CA LEU A 25 19.45 26.04 2.69
C LEU A 25 18.64 24.75 2.61
N VAL A 26 17.32 24.83 2.84
CA VAL A 26 16.39 23.70 2.61
C VAL A 26 16.35 23.38 1.12
N GLN A 27 16.22 24.38 0.26
CA GLN A 27 16.24 24.19 -1.19
C GLN A 27 17.57 23.60 -1.68
N GLY A 28 18.71 24.03 -1.10
CA GLY A 28 20.02 23.47 -1.40
C GLY A 28 20.18 22.01 -0.97
N PHE A 29 19.59 21.62 0.16
CA PHE A 29 19.53 20.22 0.60
C PHE A 29 18.63 19.39 -0.32
N LEU A 30 17.43 19.86 -0.64
CA LEU A 30 16.51 19.19 -1.57
C LEU A 30 17.14 18.99 -2.97
N ASN A 31 17.83 20.00 -3.48
CA ASN A 31 18.56 19.93 -4.76
C ASN A 31 19.74 18.94 -4.70
N HIS A 32 20.40 18.78 -3.55
CA HIS A 32 21.49 17.80 -3.37
C HIS A 32 20.98 16.35 -3.38
N TRP A 33 19.71 16.13 -3.04
CA TRP A 33 19.07 14.81 -2.98
C TRP A 33 18.04 14.57 -4.10
N ASN A 34 17.96 15.47 -5.09
CA ASN A 34 17.04 15.40 -6.23
C ASN A 34 15.54 15.32 -5.84
N VAL A 35 15.16 15.93 -4.73
CA VAL A 35 13.77 15.98 -4.24
C VAL A 35 13.11 17.27 -4.73
N LYS A 36 12.03 17.15 -5.52
CA LYS A 36 11.20 18.30 -5.92
C LYS A 36 10.32 18.78 -4.77
N SER A 37 10.09 20.09 -4.68
CA SER A 37 9.13 20.68 -3.75
C SER A 37 7.70 20.62 -4.30
N GLU A 38 6.71 20.69 -3.41
CA GLU A 38 5.29 20.81 -3.76
C GLU A 38 5.05 21.89 -4.81
N ALA A 39 5.51 23.13 -4.54
CA ALA A 39 5.37 24.25 -5.45
C ALA A 39 5.98 23.99 -6.85
N THR A 40 7.07 23.21 -6.91
CA THR A 40 7.67 22.81 -8.20
C THR A 40 6.76 21.83 -8.94
N LEU A 41 6.24 20.81 -8.25
CA LEU A 41 5.32 19.83 -8.84
C LEU A 41 4.00 20.48 -9.28
N THR A 42 3.45 21.40 -8.49
CA THR A 42 2.26 22.18 -8.85
C THR A 42 2.53 23.05 -10.08
N ALA A 43 3.64 23.79 -10.11
CA ALA A 43 4.01 24.63 -11.25
C ALA A 43 4.27 23.79 -12.53
N GLU A 44 4.73 22.56 -12.36
CA GLU A 44 4.87 21.59 -13.44
C GLU A 44 3.54 20.93 -13.85
N GLY A 45 2.43 21.15 -13.12
CA GLY A 45 1.11 20.64 -13.49
C GLY A 45 0.89 19.16 -13.13
N TYR A 46 1.53 18.65 -12.07
CA TYR A 46 1.16 17.35 -11.52
C TYR A 46 -0.20 17.43 -10.81
N PRO A 47 -1.04 16.37 -10.87
CA PRO A 47 -2.28 16.30 -10.11
C PRO A 47 -2.04 16.39 -8.60
N ASP A 48 -2.91 17.11 -7.89
CA ASP A 48 -2.79 17.34 -6.43
C ASP A 48 -2.71 16.04 -5.63
N SER A 49 -3.46 15.00 -6.02
CA SER A 49 -3.43 13.71 -5.32
C SER A 49 -2.08 13.00 -5.45
N LEU A 50 -1.41 13.12 -6.59
CA LEU A 50 -0.05 12.59 -6.78
C LEU A 50 0.99 13.43 -6.05
N ILE A 51 0.80 14.75 -5.97
CA ILE A 51 1.66 15.62 -5.14
C ILE A 51 1.56 15.20 -3.67
N GLN A 52 0.36 14.99 -3.14
CA GLN A 52 0.18 14.51 -1.77
C GLN A 52 0.79 13.13 -1.53
N LEU A 53 0.71 12.22 -2.52
CA LEU A 53 1.38 10.92 -2.45
C LEU A 53 2.91 11.08 -2.37
N TYR A 54 3.49 11.96 -3.17
CA TYR A 54 4.93 12.25 -3.18
C TYR A 54 5.45 12.77 -1.84
N GLU A 55 4.64 13.58 -1.15
CA GLU A 55 4.99 14.12 0.17
C GLU A 55 4.89 13.07 1.27
N LYS A 56 3.78 12.32 1.29
CA LYS A 56 3.45 11.38 2.37
C LYS A 56 4.19 10.06 2.25
N ASN A 57 4.53 9.63 1.04
CA ASN A 57 5.16 8.34 0.78
C ASN A 57 6.45 8.49 -0.02
N GLU A 58 7.59 8.40 0.69
CA GLU A 58 8.91 8.51 0.06
C GLU A 58 9.18 7.39 -0.95
N GLU A 59 8.59 6.20 -0.76
CA GLU A 59 8.77 5.03 -1.62
C GLU A 59 8.08 5.20 -2.98
N ALA A 60 7.03 6.03 -3.04
CA ALA A 60 6.23 6.31 -4.24
C ALA A 60 6.69 7.56 -5.01
N ARG A 61 7.74 8.27 -4.55
CA ARG A 61 8.19 9.51 -5.19
C ARG A 61 8.56 9.34 -6.66
N GLN A 62 9.29 8.27 -6.99
CA GLN A 62 9.69 8.02 -8.37
C GLN A 62 8.48 7.76 -9.27
N PHE A 63 7.52 6.95 -8.81
CA PHE A 63 6.23 6.76 -9.48
C PHE A 63 5.54 8.10 -9.75
N VAL A 64 5.51 9.03 -8.80
CA VAL A 64 4.91 10.34 -9.05
C VAL A 64 5.70 11.13 -10.11
N LEU A 65 7.03 11.14 -10.05
CA LEU A 65 7.86 11.84 -11.03
C LEU A 65 7.72 11.29 -12.46
N ASP A 66 7.44 9.99 -12.59
CA ASP A 66 7.25 9.33 -13.87
C ASP A 66 5.84 9.52 -14.46
N TYR A 67 4.90 10.16 -13.74
CA TYR A 67 3.53 10.38 -14.19
C TYR A 67 3.43 11.06 -15.57
N LYS A 68 4.24 12.07 -15.85
CA LYS A 68 4.18 12.76 -17.16
C LYS A 68 4.61 11.87 -18.33
N LYS A 69 5.41 10.84 -18.06
CA LYS A 69 5.90 9.89 -19.05
C LYS A 69 4.96 8.69 -19.17
N ASN A 70 4.49 8.17 -18.05
CA ASN A 70 3.81 6.87 -17.96
C ASN A 70 2.32 6.97 -17.57
N GLY A 71 1.80 8.17 -17.27
CA GLY A 71 0.45 8.37 -16.73
C GLY A 71 -0.70 7.94 -17.64
N ASN A 72 -0.44 7.86 -18.95
CA ASN A 72 -1.39 7.37 -19.96
C ASN A 72 -1.01 5.96 -20.46
N ASN A 73 -0.31 5.17 -19.65
CA ASN A 73 0.08 3.82 -20.03
C ASN A 73 -1.14 2.88 -20.04
N GLU A 74 -1.56 2.51 -21.25
CA GLU A 74 -2.66 1.57 -21.49
C GLU A 74 -2.19 0.16 -21.85
N GLN A 75 -0.88 -0.11 -21.76
CA GLN A 75 -0.35 -1.44 -22.08
C GLN A 75 -1.02 -2.54 -21.24
N PRO A 76 -1.18 -3.75 -21.78
CA PRO A 76 -1.68 -4.89 -21.02
C PRO A 76 -0.88 -5.10 -19.74
N ILE A 77 -1.57 -5.39 -18.64
CA ILE A 77 -0.95 -5.65 -17.35
C ILE A 77 -0.64 -7.14 -17.29
N ASP A 78 0.65 -7.45 -17.22
CA ASP A 78 1.16 -8.80 -16.97
C ASP A 78 1.83 -8.85 -15.59
N ILE A 79 1.37 -9.79 -14.77
CA ILE A 79 1.87 -10.05 -13.41
C ILE A 79 2.45 -11.47 -13.28
N SER A 80 2.55 -12.23 -14.38
CA SER A 80 3.00 -13.63 -14.36
C SER A 80 4.39 -13.82 -13.76
N SER A 81 5.29 -12.85 -13.94
CA SER A 81 6.63 -12.88 -13.34
C SER A 81 6.66 -12.63 -11.84
N ASP A 82 5.58 -12.10 -11.27
CA ASP A 82 5.50 -11.69 -9.87
C ASP A 82 4.90 -12.80 -8.98
N VAL A 83 4.33 -13.84 -9.60
CA VAL A 83 3.64 -14.93 -8.91
C VAL A 83 4.59 -16.10 -8.69
N VAL A 84 4.57 -16.61 -7.47
CA VAL A 84 5.31 -17.81 -7.07
C VAL A 84 4.32 -18.74 -6.39
N ASP A 85 4.24 -19.98 -6.87
CA ASP A 85 3.34 -20.99 -6.33
C ASP A 85 3.46 -21.10 -4.80
N GLY A 86 2.31 -21.11 -4.12
CA GLY A 86 2.21 -21.21 -2.67
C GLY A 86 2.61 -19.95 -1.91
N LYS A 87 2.71 -18.79 -2.58
CA LYS A 87 2.96 -17.49 -1.93
C LYS A 87 1.93 -16.46 -2.33
N ILE A 88 1.56 -15.63 -1.36
CA ILE A 88 0.79 -14.41 -1.62
C ILE A 88 1.74 -13.34 -2.17
N PRO A 89 1.58 -12.91 -3.44
CA PRO A 89 2.46 -11.91 -4.03
C PRO A 89 2.28 -10.56 -3.35
N LEU A 90 3.33 -9.74 -3.34
CA LEU A 90 3.23 -8.33 -2.95
C LEU A 90 2.96 -7.49 -4.19
N PHE A 91 1.78 -6.88 -4.25
CA PHE A 91 1.46 -5.86 -5.25
C PHE A 91 1.40 -4.49 -4.59
N LEU A 92 2.03 -3.49 -5.21
CA LEU A 92 1.98 -2.12 -4.73
C LEU A 92 0.88 -1.38 -5.48
N GLN A 93 0.02 -0.67 -4.79
CA GLN A 93 -1.06 0.08 -5.45
C GLN A 93 -0.50 1.18 -6.36
N TRP A 94 0.72 1.64 -6.10
CA TRP A 94 1.46 2.63 -6.89
C TRP A 94 2.44 2.01 -7.91
N ASP A 95 2.26 0.76 -8.33
CA ASP A 95 3.03 0.20 -9.45
C ASP A 95 2.65 0.90 -10.77
N GLU A 96 3.62 1.26 -11.62
CA GLU A 96 3.37 2.00 -12.87
C GLU A 96 2.49 1.27 -13.89
N ARG A 97 2.38 -0.07 -13.78
CA ARG A 97 1.51 -0.87 -14.67
C ARG A 97 0.03 -0.53 -14.50
N TRP A 98 -0.40 -0.12 -13.31
CA TRP A 98 -1.81 0.17 -13.00
C TRP A 98 -2.06 1.41 -12.15
N GLY A 99 -1.09 1.90 -11.40
CA GLY A 99 -1.27 2.93 -10.37
C GLY A 99 -1.78 4.26 -10.90
N TYR A 100 -1.48 4.60 -12.17
CA TYR A 100 -2.00 5.81 -12.83
C TYR A 100 -3.41 5.63 -13.42
N ARG A 101 -3.97 4.43 -13.40
CA ARG A 101 -5.33 4.19 -13.89
C ARG A 101 -6.34 4.60 -12.81
N THR A 102 -7.55 4.94 -13.23
CA THR A 102 -8.60 5.41 -12.32
C THR A 102 -9.24 4.25 -11.56
N TYR A 103 -9.47 4.45 -10.26
CA TYR A 103 -10.38 3.67 -9.44
C TYR A 103 -11.22 4.62 -8.58
N GLY A 104 -12.51 4.67 -8.88
CA GLY A 104 -13.43 5.64 -8.31
C GLY A 104 -13.20 7.06 -8.83
N ASP A 105 -12.94 8.00 -7.93
CA ASP A 105 -12.71 9.41 -8.25
C ASP A 105 -11.22 9.81 -8.29
N ASN A 106 -10.30 8.84 -8.18
CA ASN A 106 -8.87 9.10 -8.17
C ASN A 106 -8.04 8.00 -8.84
N PHE A 107 -6.72 8.16 -8.83
CA PHE A 107 -5.77 7.14 -9.24
C PHE A 107 -5.82 5.93 -8.30
N LEU A 108 -5.65 4.72 -8.85
CA LEU A 108 -5.55 3.48 -8.07
C LEU A 108 -4.40 3.56 -7.05
N ALA A 109 -3.31 4.26 -7.39
CA ALA A 109 -2.22 4.56 -6.46
C ALA A 109 -2.66 5.27 -5.16
N ILE A 110 -3.82 5.94 -5.16
CA ILE A 110 -4.35 6.70 -4.03
C ILE A 110 -5.46 5.93 -3.31
N THR A 111 -6.38 5.32 -4.06
CA THR A 111 -7.63 4.75 -3.52
C THR A 111 -7.68 3.22 -3.56
N GLY A 112 -6.66 2.56 -4.12
CA GLY A 112 -6.70 1.16 -4.51
C GLY A 112 -6.18 0.15 -3.50
N CYS A 113 -6.02 0.48 -2.22
CA CYS A 113 -5.53 -0.48 -1.22
C CYS A 113 -6.40 -1.74 -1.14
N GLY A 114 -7.73 -1.59 -1.13
CA GLY A 114 -8.70 -2.69 -1.11
C GLY A 114 -8.57 -3.65 -2.31
N PRO A 115 -8.74 -3.21 -3.57
CA PRO A 115 -8.64 -4.10 -4.72
C PRO A 115 -7.23 -4.68 -4.89
N THR A 116 -6.18 -3.94 -4.50
CA THR A 116 -4.82 -4.47 -4.52
C THR A 116 -4.65 -5.59 -3.50
N ALA A 117 -5.17 -5.45 -2.28
CA ALA A 117 -5.16 -6.50 -1.25
C ALA A 117 -5.94 -7.75 -1.70
N LEU A 118 -7.14 -7.58 -2.24
CA LEU A 118 -7.95 -8.69 -2.73
C LEU A 118 -7.29 -9.39 -3.94
N SER A 119 -6.65 -8.64 -4.83
CA SER A 119 -5.86 -9.19 -5.94
C SER A 119 -4.69 -10.04 -5.43
N MET A 120 -3.94 -9.58 -4.42
CA MET A 120 -2.86 -10.37 -3.82
C MET A 120 -3.37 -11.71 -3.29
N VAL A 121 -4.48 -11.71 -2.54
CA VAL A 121 -5.07 -12.93 -2.00
C VAL A 121 -5.57 -13.86 -3.10
N TYR A 122 -6.33 -13.34 -4.06
CA TYR A 122 -6.87 -14.14 -5.17
C TYR A 122 -5.75 -14.81 -5.98
N VAL A 123 -4.77 -14.02 -6.42
CA VAL A 123 -3.66 -14.52 -7.24
C VAL A 123 -2.82 -15.52 -6.44
N GLY A 124 -2.57 -15.24 -5.15
CA GLY A 124 -1.79 -16.11 -4.29
C GLY A 124 -2.44 -17.47 -4.00
N LEU A 125 -3.77 -17.52 -3.87
CA LEU A 125 -4.52 -18.75 -3.62
C LEU A 125 -4.77 -19.57 -4.88
N THR A 126 -5.03 -18.90 -6.01
CA THR A 126 -5.49 -19.58 -7.24
C THR A 126 -4.39 -19.77 -8.28
N GLY A 127 -3.33 -18.96 -8.24
CA GLY A 127 -2.35 -18.85 -9.32
C GLY A 127 -2.89 -18.16 -10.58
N ASP A 128 -4.16 -17.74 -10.63
CA ASP A 128 -4.73 -17.07 -11.78
C ASP A 128 -4.31 -15.59 -11.81
N THR A 129 -3.52 -15.24 -12.82
CA THR A 129 -2.98 -13.89 -13.03
C THR A 129 -3.95 -12.94 -13.74
N SER A 130 -5.17 -13.39 -14.07
CA SER A 130 -6.19 -12.56 -14.74
C SER A 130 -6.68 -11.42 -13.85
N MET A 131 -6.70 -11.63 -12.53
CA MET A 131 -7.16 -10.65 -11.53
C MET A 131 -6.00 -9.84 -10.94
N ASN A 132 -5.28 -9.13 -11.80
CA ASN A 132 -4.33 -8.10 -11.35
C ASN A 132 -5.05 -6.96 -10.60
N PRO A 133 -4.33 -6.08 -9.87
CA PRO A 133 -4.95 -5.04 -9.05
C PRO A 133 -5.92 -4.12 -9.80
N TYR A 134 -5.66 -3.83 -11.08
CA TYR A 134 -6.55 -3.01 -11.89
C TYR A 134 -7.83 -3.76 -12.27
N ALA A 135 -7.72 -5.03 -12.66
CA ALA A 135 -8.88 -5.85 -13.00
C ALA A 135 -9.85 -5.98 -11.81
N VAL A 136 -9.31 -6.20 -10.60
CA VAL A 136 -10.13 -6.23 -9.37
C VAL A 136 -10.73 -4.86 -9.07
N ALA A 137 -9.99 -3.76 -9.28
CA ALA A 137 -10.51 -2.41 -9.11
C ALA A 137 -11.66 -2.08 -10.08
N GLN A 138 -11.57 -2.52 -11.34
CA GLN A 138 -12.65 -2.35 -12.31
C GLN A 138 -13.90 -3.11 -11.89
N MET A 139 -13.74 -4.39 -11.53
CA MET A 139 -14.87 -5.21 -11.06
C MET A 139 -15.50 -4.63 -9.79
N ALA A 140 -14.67 -4.17 -8.84
CA ALA A 140 -15.15 -3.50 -7.63
C ALA A 140 -15.98 -2.24 -7.94
N GLN A 141 -15.53 -1.45 -8.91
CA GLN A 141 -16.26 -0.25 -9.32
C GLN A 141 -17.57 -0.58 -10.03
N GLU A 142 -17.56 -1.56 -10.94
CA GLU A 142 -18.76 -2.02 -11.68
C GLU A 142 -19.83 -2.58 -10.74
N GLU A 143 -19.40 -3.27 -9.69
CA GLU A 143 -20.27 -3.87 -8.67
C GLU A 143 -20.66 -2.90 -7.54
N GLY A 144 -20.21 -1.65 -7.60
CA GLY A 144 -20.61 -0.60 -6.65
C GLY A 144 -19.90 -0.65 -5.29
N PHE A 145 -18.74 -1.30 -5.19
CA PHE A 145 -17.95 -1.37 -3.96
C PHE A 145 -17.05 -0.15 -3.73
N TYR A 146 -17.02 0.82 -4.64
CA TYR A 146 -16.31 2.08 -4.41
C TYR A 146 -17.12 3.05 -3.54
N VAL A 147 -16.49 3.59 -2.50
CA VAL A 147 -17.04 4.64 -1.64
C VAL A 147 -16.25 5.93 -1.84
N ASN A 148 -16.94 6.97 -2.33
CA ASN A 148 -16.33 8.27 -2.63
C ASN A 148 -15.56 8.83 -1.42
N GLY A 149 -14.32 9.26 -1.65
CA GLY A 149 -13.43 9.79 -0.61
C GLY A 149 -12.89 8.78 0.41
N SER A 150 -13.31 7.51 0.36
CA SER A 150 -12.91 6.46 1.34
C SER A 150 -12.21 5.26 0.71
N GLY A 151 -12.37 5.03 -0.60
CA GLY A 151 -11.78 3.89 -1.29
C GLY A 151 -12.79 2.75 -1.40
N SER A 152 -12.48 1.59 -0.80
CA SER A 152 -13.31 0.38 -0.95
C SER A 152 -14.23 0.15 0.25
N ALA A 153 -15.48 -0.23 -0.02
CA ALA A 153 -16.42 -0.71 0.99
C ALA A 153 -15.90 -1.99 1.65
N TRP A 154 -16.18 -2.17 2.94
CA TRP A 154 -15.78 -3.38 3.68
C TRP A 154 -16.48 -4.63 3.13
N SER A 155 -17.72 -4.50 2.67
CA SER A 155 -18.47 -5.60 2.03
C SER A 155 -17.76 -6.19 0.81
N MET A 156 -16.88 -5.41 0.14
CA MET A 156 -16.05 -5.91 -0.96
C MET A 156 -15.20 -7.11 -0.54
N MET A 157 -14.71 -7.12 0.71
CA MET A 157 -13.82 -8.16 1.23
C MET A 157 -14.51 -9.53 1.27
N THR A 158 -15.84 -9.57 1.34
CA THR A 158 -16.61 -10.81 1.37
C THR A 158 -17.36 -11.03 0.06
N GLU A 159 -18.14 -10.04 -0.39
CA GLU A 159 -19.06 -10.20 -1.52
C GLU A 159 -18.32 -10.31 -2.86
N LEU A 160 -17.34 -9.45 -3.12
CA LEU A 160 -16.55 -9.52 -4.36
C LEU A 160 -15.64 -10.75 -4.35
N ALA A 161 -15.03 -11.07 -3.21
CA ALA A 161 -14.23 -12.29 -3.05
C ALA A 161 -15.04 -13.55 -3.35
N THR A 162 -16.28 -13.63 -2.83
CA THR A 162 -17.20 -14.75 -3.12
C THR A 162 -17.58 -14.80 -4.60
N LYS A 163 -17.82 -13.66 -5.26
CA LYS A 163 -18.06 -13.60 -6.71
C LYS A 163 -16.88 -14.09 -7.54
N LEU A 164 -15.66 -13.85 -7.07
CA LEU A 164 -14.43 -14.38 -7.66
C LEU A 164 -14.22 -15.88 -7.39
N GLY A 165 -15.08 -16.49 -6.56
CA GLY A 165 -15.03 -17.92 -6.25
C GLY A 165 -14.16 -18.27 -5.04
N LEU A 166 -13.71 -17.28 -4.27
CA LEU A 166 -13.01 -17.52 -3.00
C LEU A 166 -14.01 -17.80 -1.88
N SER A 167 -13.61 -18.60 -0.90
CA SER A 167 -14.25 -18.58 0.41
C SER A 167 -13.74 -17.35 1.17
N ALA A 168 -14.63 -16.52 1.69
CA ALA A 168 -14.27 -15.32 2.44
C ALA A 168 -15.17 -15.16 3.66
N GLN A 169 -14.58 -14.96 4.84
CA GLN A 169 -15.32 -14.85 6.08
C GLN A 169 -14.73 -13.76 6.99
N GLU A 170 -15.61 -12.88 7.49
CA GLU A 170 -15.27 -11.93 8.56
C GLU A 170 -14.98 -12.70 9.86
N MET A 171 -13.94 -12.28 10.58
CA MET A 171 -13.49 -12.97 11.79
C MET A 171 -13.56 -12.07 13.01
N SER A 172 -13.58 -12.69 14.19
CA SER A 172 -13.32 -11.97 15.42
C SER A 172 -11.83 -11.64 15.55
N LEU A 173 -11.53 -10.46 16.10
CA LEU A 173 -10.16 -10.05 16.41
C LEU A 173 -9.62 -10.88 17.60
N ASN A 174 -8.96 -12.00 17.30
CA ASN A 174 -8.41 -12.93 18.29
C ASN A 174 -7.05 -13.46 17.82
N GLU A 175 -6.05 -13.34 18.69
CA GLU A 175 -4.66 -13.72 18.41
C GLU A 175 -4.49 -15.19 18.01
N ASP A 176 -5.03 -16.12 18.81
CA ASP A 176 -4.90 -17.55 18.57
C ASP A 176 -5.54 -17.95 17.24
N ILE A 177 -6.69 -17.38 16.91
CA ILE A 177 -7.40 -17.64 15.64
C ILE A 177 -6.58 -17.10 14.47
N ILE A 178 -6.06 -15.87 14.54
CA ILE A 178 -5.24 -15.27 13.48
C ILE A 178 -3.99 -16.13 13.22
N ILE A 179 -3.28 -16.53 14.28
CA ILE A 179 -2.07 -17.36 14.17
C ILE A 179 -2.43 -18.73 13.57
N GLN A 180 -3.53 -19.33 14.01
CA GLN A 180 -3.99 -20.62 13.51
C GLN A 180 -4.29 -20.59 12.00
N GLU A 181 -5.04 -19.60 11.52
CA GLU A 181 -5.39 -19.47 10.09
C GLU A 181 -4.13 -19.22 9.25
N LEU A 182 -3.27 -18.30 9.67
CA LEU A 182 -2.02 -18.00 8.95
C LEU A 182 -1.06 -19.19 8.91
N SER A 183 -1.02 -20.00 9.97
CA SER A 183 -0.21 -21.22 10.02
C SER A 183 -0.73 -22.32 9.10
N GLN A 184 -2.01 -22.28 8.72
CA GLN A 184 -2.61 -23.18 7.72
C GLN A 184 -2.45 -22.66 6.29
N GLY A 185 -1.85 -21.48 6.11
CA GLY A 185 -1.67 -20.85 4.80
C GLY A 185 -2.89 -20.07 4.32
N HIS A 186 -3.85 -19.78 5.21
CA HIS A 186 -5.02 -18.97 4.87
C HIS A 186 -4.68 -17.49 5.08
N PRO A 187 -4.59 -16.67 4.02
CA PRO A 187 -4.28 -15.25 4.16
C PRO A 187 -5.46 -14.49 4.77
N ILE A 188 -5.14 -13.37 5.42
CA ILE A 188 -6.12 -12.51 6.09
C ILE A 188 -5.98 -11.10 5.54
N ILE A 189 -7.07 -10.48 5.09
CA ILE A 189 -7.09 -9.04 4.80
C ILE A 189 -7.57 -8.32 6.05
N CYS A 190 -6.87 -7.27 6.45
CA CYS A 190 -7.25 -6.42 7.58
C CYS A 190 -7.49 -4.98 7.10
N ILE A 191 -8.49 -4.30 7.66
CA ILE A 191 -8.59 -2.84 7.58
C ILE A 191 -7.96 -2.22 8.82
N MET A 192 -6.88 -1.48 8.62
CA MET A 192 -6.15 -0.79 9.68
C MET A 192 -6.77 0.58 9.96
N GLY A 193 -6.77 0.98 11.23
CA GLY A 193 -6.99 2.34 11.69
C GLY A 193 -5.68 3.13 11.81
N PRO A 194 -5.71 4.33 12.44
CA PRO A 194 -4.53 5.17 12.60
C PRO A 194 -3.40 4.48 13.40
N GLY A 195 -2.17 4.54 12.88
CA GLY A 195 -0.98 3.98 13.49
C GLY A 195 0.18 3.85 12.49
N ASP A 196 0.87 2.71 12.48
CA ASP A 196 2.08 2.49 11.68
C ASP A 196 1.82 2.38 10.16
N PHE A 197 0.60 2.01 9.76
CA PHE A 197 0.24 1.76 8.36
C PHE A 197 -0.43 2.96 7.69
N THR A 198 -1.17 3.75 8.48
CA THR A 198 -2.02 4.83 7.97
C THR A 198 -2.34 5.82 9.08
N THR A 199 -2.77 7.03 8.70
CA THR A 199 -3.37 7.99 9.64
C THR A 199 -4.90 7.96 9.61
N SER A 200 -5.50 7.11 8.77
CA SER A 200 -6.95 6.99 8.58
C SER A 200 -7.39 5.52 8.48
N GLY A 201 -7.58 5.01 7.27
CA GLY A 201 -7.96 3.65 6.94
C GLY A 201 -7.03 3.08 5.87
N HIS A 202 -6.62 1.81 5.98
CA HIS A 202 -5.78 1.16 4.96
C HIS A 202 -5.91 -0.36 5.01
N PHE A 203 -6.12 -1.00 3.85
CA PHE A 203 -6.16 -2.45 3.76
C PHE A 203 -4.74 -3.03 3.62
N ILE A 204 -4.44 -4.07 4.40
CA ILE A 204 -3.20 -4.85 4.32
C ILE A 204 -3.51 -6.34 4.29
N VAL A 205 -2.55 -7.16 3.89
CA VAL A 205 -2.68 -8.63 3.88
C VAL A 205 -1.70 -9.24 4.87
N LEU A 206 -2.18 -10.05 5.80
CA LEU A 206 -1.37 -10.96 6.61
C LEU A 206 -1.23 -12.27 5.83
N THR A 207 -0.01 -12.74 5.61
CA THR A 207 0.28 -13.80 4.63
C THR A 207 0.88 -15.06 5.26
N GLY A 208 1.29 -15.01 6.52
CA GLY A 208 1.84 -16.14 7.24
C GLY A 208 2.48 -15.74 8.56
N VAL A 209 3.09 -16.73 9.20
CA VAL A 209 3.87 -16.58 10.43
C VAL A 209 5.31 -17.02 10.17
N ASP A 210 6.28 -16.20 10.57
CA ASP A 210 7.70 -16.54 10.46
C ASP A 210 8.14 -17.53 11.57
N SER A 211 9.40 -17.99 11.49
CA SER A 211 9.94 -18.95 12.45
C SER A 211 10.03 -18.45 13.89
N ASP A 212 9.96 -17.13 14.09
CA ASP A 212 10.02 -16.48 15.40
C ASP A 212 8.60 -16.16 15.93
N GLY A 213 7.54 -16.61 15.25
CA GLY A 213 6.15 -16.38 15.62
C GLY A 213 5.63 -14.99 15.25
N LYS A 214 6.32 -14.23 14.39
CA LYS A 214 5.87 -12.91 13.95
C LYS A 214 5.11 -13.00 12.64
N ILE A 215 4.22 -12.05 12.42
CA ILE A 215 3.35 -12.02 11.25
C ILE A 215 4.07 -11.42 10.04
N ILE A 216 3.95 -12.08 8.89
CA ILE A 216 4.41 -11.60 7.59
C ILE A 216 3.29 -10.78 6.96
N VAL A 217 3.59 -9.56 6.54
CA VAL A 217 2.60 -8.59 6.03
C VAL A 217 2.94 -8.18 4.61
N ASN A 218 1.93 -8.12 3.73
CA ASN A 218 1.99 -7.38 2.48
C ASN A 218 1.16 -6.09 2.62
N ASP A 219 1.84 -4.96 2.55
CA ASP A 219 1.26 -3.62 2.57
C ASP A 219 1.39 -2.99 1.17
N SER A 220 0.26 -2.79 0.50
CA SER A 220 0.20 -2.25 -0.86
C SER A 220 0.76 -0.82 -0.98
N ASN A 221 0.93 -0.12 0.14
CA ASN A 221 1.43 1.25 0.17
C ASN A 221 2.91 1.33 0.62
N SER A 222 3.51 0.26 1.15
CA SER A 222 4.88 0.31 1.68
C SER A 222 5.67 -0.99 1.51
N LYS A 223 6.78 -0.92 0.76
CA LYS A 223 7.75 -2.02 0.72
C LYS A 223 8.45 -2.13 2.07
N LYS A 224 8.70 -1.01 2.76
CA LYS A 224 9.31 -1.02 4.10
C LYS A 224 8.49 -1.82 5.12
N ASN A 225 7.17 -1.66 5.14
CA ASN A 225 6.30 -2.43 6.02
C ASN A 225 6.25 -3.91 5.62
N SER A 226 6.33 -4.19 4.32
CA SER A 226 6.33 -5.56 3.77
C SER A 226 7.67 -6.30 3.92
N ASN A 227 8.78 -5.58 4.05
CA ASN A 227 10.14 -6.13 4.18
C ASN A 227 10.54 -6.47 5.64
N LYS A 228 9.59 -6.41 6.57
CA LYS A 228 9.79 -6.78 7.98
C LYS A 228 8.62 -7.63 8.47
N THR A 229 8.84 -8.36 9.55
CA THR A 229 7.78 -9.09 10.27
C THR A 229 7.33 -8.30 11.49
N TRP A 230 6.09 -8.55 11.92
CA TRP A 230 5.39 -7.76 12.91
C TRP A 230 4.99 -8.60 14.12
N LYS A 231 5.03 -8.01 15.32
CA LYS A 231 4.39 -8.63 16.47
C LYS A 231 2.88 -8.51 16.29
N ILE A 232 2.15 -9.56 16.65
CA ILE A 232 0.70 -9.57 16.48
C ILE A 232 0.01 -8.49 17.33
N GLU A 233 0.51 -8.23 18.54
CA GLU A 233 0.01 -7.15 19.41
C GLU A 233 0.07 -5.77 18.74
N ASP A 234 1.16 -5.47 18.02
CA ASP A 234 1.34 -4.20 17.31
C ASP A 234 0.28 -4.06 16.21
N LEU A 235 -0.02 -5.15 15.49
CA LEU A 235 -1.07 -5.20 14.47
C LEU A 235 -2.46 -5.07 15.08
N MET A 236 -2.82 -5.92 16.04
CA MET A 236 -4.16 -6.00 16.62
C MET A 236 -4.61 -4.69 17.27
N SER A 237 -3.68 -3.91 17.83
CA SER A 237 -3.98 -2.60 18.39
C SER A 237 -4.50 -1.58 17.36
N GLN A 238 -4.34 -1.87 16.07
CA GLN A 238 -4.68 -0.99 14.94
C GLN A 238 -5.72 -1.62 14.00
N ILE A 239 -6.05 -2.91 14.15
CA ILE A 239 -7.05 -3.58 13.29
C ILE A 239 -8.45 -3.09 13.67
N ARG A 240 -9.21 -2.67 12.67
CA ARG A 240 -10.63 -2.32 12.82
C ARG A 240 -11.56 -3.47 12.47
N ASP A 241 -11.17 -4.28 11.48
CA ASP A 241 -11.88 -5.48 11.03
C ASP A 241 -10.94 -6.36 10.18
N LEU A 242 -11.29 -7.64 10.01
CA LEU A 242 -10.47 -8.64 9.31
C LEU A 242 -11.27 -9.81 8.71
N TRP A 243 -10.77 -10.32 7.58
CA TRP A 243 -11.39 -11.42 6.81
C TRP A 243 -10.35 -12.46 6.42
N VAL A 244 -10.67 -13.76 6.58
CA VAL A 244 -9.85 -14.89 6.11
C VAL A 244 -10.34 -15.42 4.78
N TYR A 245 -9.41 -15.95 3.99
CA TYR A 245 -9.65 -16.46 2.64
C TYR A 245 -9.10 -17.88 2.42
N GLN A 246 -9.84 -18.68 1.64
CA GLN A 246 -9.50 -20.06 1.25
C GLN A 246 -9.92 -20.35 -0.19
#